data_AF-A0A268NYQ0-F1
#
_entry.id   AF-A0A268NYQ0-F1
#
_cell.length_a   1.000
_cell.length_b   1.000
_cell.length_c   1.000
_cell.angle_alpha   90.00
_cell.angle_beta   90.00
_cell.angle_gamma   90.00
#
_symmetry.space_group_name_H-M   'P 1'
#
loop_
_entity.id
_entity.type
_entity.pdbx_description
1 polymer ?
#
loop_
_entity_poly.entity_id
_entity_poly.type
_entity_poly.pdbx_seq_one_letter_code
_entity_poly.pdbx_strand_id
1 'polypeptide(L)'
;MRLRRILLGALAVISVGTLLVWYWSHQEQEKAQLKNEERELGKYVRAADTLFMEIDYRGYEQSGNVEDIKLTPTRETEHTMERWKAVSEAFPSIKFPEEEVEEEDWVEVYQKLIESEGEMGEVIRALSANLPEGEDIMRERLYLYVRDGAIREDNFEKLLKEKGIIE
;
A
#
# COMPACT_ATOMS: atom_id res chain seq x y z
N MET A 1 62.35 -26.49 -8.24
CA MET A 1 61.18 -27.30 -7.81
C MET A 1 60.32 -26.61 -6.74
N ARG A 2 60.90 -25.94 -5.73
CA ARG A 2 60.14 -25.21 -4.68
C ARG A 2 59.29 -24.03 -5.20
N LEU A 3 59.85 -23.18 -6.09
CA LEU A 3 59.13 -22.01 -6.64
C LEU A 3 57.84 -22.37 -7.39
N ARG A 4 57.87 -23.47 -8.16
CA ARG A 4 56.73 -23.99 -8.94
C ARG A 4 55.59 -24.48 -8.05
N ARG A 5 55.91 -25.04 -6.88
CA ARG A 5 54.92 -25.48 -5.87
C ARG A 5 54.28 -24.31 -5.14
N ILE A 6 55.04 -23.25 -4.86
CA ILE A 6 54.52 -22.01 -4.25
C ILE A 6 53.58 -21.30 -5.22
N LEU A 7 53.94 -21.19 -6.50
CA LEU A 7 53.09 -20.59 -7.54
C LEU A 7 51.78 -21.37 -7.76
N LEU A 8 51.85 -22.71 -7.79
CA LEU A 8 50.65 -23.56 -7.91
C LEU A 8 49.74 -23.45 -6.67
N GLY A 9 50.32 -23.39 -5.47
CA GLY A 9 49.57 -23.18 -4.23
C GLY A 9 48.87 -21.81 -4.21
N ALA A 10 49.57 -20.75 -4.63
CA ALA A 10 48.99 -19.41 -4.71
C ALA A 10 47.83 -19.33 -5.72
N LEU A 11 47.99 -19.94 -6.91
CA LEU A 11 46.94 -20.03 -7.93
C LEU A 11 45.70 -20.78 -7.41
N ALA A 12 45.90 -21.90 -6.71
CA ALA A 12 44.78 -22.65 -6.14
C ALA A 12 43.99 -21.84 -5.11
N VAL A 13 44.67 -21.09 -4.23
CA VAL A 13 44.03 -20.23 -3.22
C VAL A 13 43.24 -19.09 -3.89
N ILE A 14 43.76 -18.49 -4.95
CA ILE A 14 43.07 -17.43 -5.70
C ILE A 14 41.82 -17.99 -6.40
N SER A 15 41.92 -19.16 -7.03
CA SER A 15 40.77 -19.81 -7.68
C SER A 15 39.68 -20.17 -6.68
N VAL A 16 40.03 -20.68 -5.50
CA VAL A 16 39.05 -20.98 -4.44
C VAL A 16 38.44 -19.69 -3.89
N GLY A 17 39.25 -18.66 -3.64
CA GLY A 17 38.76 -17.37 -3.14
C GLY A 17 37.78 -16.69 -4.12
N THR A 18 38.08 -16.72 -5.42
CA THR A 18 37.19 -16.15 -6.45
C THR A 18 35.87 -16.91 -6.56
N LEU A 19 35.88 -18.24 -6.46
CA LEU A 19 34.66 -19.06 -6.44
C LEU A 19 33.79 -18.77 -5.21
N LEU A 20 34.40 -18.60 -4.03
CA LEU A 20 33.68 -18.26 -2.79
C LEU A 20 33.05 -16.87 -2.87
N VAL A 21 33.77 -15.86 -3.38
CA VAL A 21 33.24 -14.52 -3.59
C VAL A 21 32.09 -14.53 -4.61
N TRP A 22 32.24 -15.27 -5.71
CA TRP A 22 31.18 -15.43 -6.69
C TRP A 22 29.93 -16.10 -6.10
N TYR A 23 30.10 -17.19 -5.34
CA TYR A 23 29.02 -17.89 -4.67
C TYR A 23 28.27 -16.99 -3.66
N TRP A 24 29.00 -16.24 -2.84
CA TRP A 24 28.39 -15.28 -1.92
C TRP A 24 27.68 -14.14 -2.64
N SER A 25 28.29 -13.59 -3.70
CA SER A 25 27.66 -12.56 -4.52
C SER A 25 26.37 -13.05 -5.17
N HIS A 26 26.34 -14.30 -5.63
CA HIS A 26 25.17 -14.88 -6.27
C HIS A 26 24.04 -15.11 -5.26
N GLN A 27 24.35 -15.65 -4.08
CA GLN A 27 23.37 -15.79 -2.99
C GLN A 27 22.78 -14.44 -2.54
N GLU A 28 23.59 -13.39 -2.47
CA GLU A 28 23.10 -12.07 -2.07
C GLU A 28 22.17 -11.48 -3.13
N GLN A 29 22.47 -11.72 -4.41
CA GLN A 29 21.61 -11.33 -5.53
C GLN A 29 20.27 -12.07 -5.51
N GLU A 30 20.26 -13.38 -5.31
CA GLU A 30 19.02 -14.17 -5.22
C GLU A 30 18.14 -13.70 -4.06
N LYS A 31 18.71 -13.46 -2.88
CA LYS A 31 17.96 -12.92 -1.73
C LYS A 31 17.40 -11.54 -2.01
N ALA A 32 18.17 -10.68 -2.66
CA ALA A 32 17.71 -9.34 -3.03
C ALA A 32 16.56 -9.40 -4.05
N GLN A 33 16.61 -10.32 -5.01
CA GLN A 33 15.54 -10.56 -5.97
C GLN A 33 14.27 -11.05 -5.28
N LEU A 34 14.36 -12.10 -4.46
CA LEU A 34 13.22 -12.63 -3.70
C LEU A 34 12.58 -11.55 -2.82
N LYS A 35 13.39 -10.78 -2.11
CA LYS A 35 12.88 -9.68 -1.26
C LYS A 35 12.18 -8.59 -2.07
N ASN A 36 12.65 -8.31 -3.28
CA ASN A 36 12.02 -7.34 -4.16
C ASN A 36 10.68 -7.88 -4.68
N GLU A 37 10.65 -9.13 -5.11
CA GLU A 37 9.44 -9.82 -5.56
C GLU A 37 8.38 -9.89 -4.45
N GLU A 38 8.76 -10.29 -3.23
CA GLU A 38 7.89 -10.26 -2.05
C GLU A 38 7.35 -8.86 -1.76
N ARG A 39 8.18 -7.82 -1.94
CA ARG A 39 7.76 -6.43 -1.73
C ARG A 39 6.71 -6.00 -2.75
N GLU A 40 6.93 -6.33 -4.02
CA GLU A 40 6.00 -6.03 -5.12
C GLU A 40 4.69 -6.80 -4.96
N LEU A 41 4.74 -8.11 -4.74
CA LEU A 41 3.57 -8.94 -4.39
C LEU A 41 2.79 -8.36 -3.22
N GLY A 42 3.51 -7.92 -2.19
CA GLY A 42 2.92 -7.31 -1.01
C GLY A 42 2.10 -6.05 -1.32
N LYS A 43 2.40 -5.30 -2.40
CA LYS A 43 1.60 -4.13 -2.78
C LYS A 43 0.22 -4.56 -3.25
N TYR A 44 0.13 -5.55 -4.13
CA TYR A 44 -1.14 -6.08 -4.63
C TYR A 44 -1.99 -6.66 -3.51
N VAL A 45 -1.38 -7.45 -2.61
CA VAL A 45 -2.09 -8.01 -1.44
C VAL A 45 -2.64 -6.93 -0.54
N ARG A 46 -1.86 -5.88 -0.25
CA ARG A 46 -2.30 -4.77 0.60
C ARG A 46 -3.37 -3.91 -0.07
N ALA A 47 -3.24 -3.66 -1.37
CA ALA A 47 -4.25 -2.96 -2.16
C ALA A 47 -5.57 -3.75 -2.13
N ALA A 48 -5.52 -5.05 -2.41
CA ALA A 48 -6.68 -5.93 -2.37
C ALA A 48 -7.36 -5.95 -0.99
N ASP A 49 -6.58 -6.12 0.08
CA ASP A 49 -7.10 -6.14 1.45
C ASP A 49 -7.73 -4.80 1.85
N THR A 50 -7.05 -3.69 1.55
CA THR A 50 -7.50 -2.34 1.98
C THR A 50 -8.69 -1.84 1.18
N LEU A 51 -8.75 -2.16 -0.12
CA LEU A 51 -9.81 -1.73 -1.03
C LEU A 51 -10.90 -2.80 -1.22
N PHE A 52 -10.84 -3.90 -0.45
CA PHE A 52 -11.79 -5.02 -0.50
C PHE A 52 -11.95 -5.64 -1.89
N MET A 53 -10.83 -5.85 -2.59
CA MET A 53 -10.82 -6.39 -3.95
C MET A 53 -10.54 -7.89 -3.98
N GLU A 54 -10.93 -8.53 -5.07
CA GLU A 54 -10.50 -9.89 -5.39
C GLU A 54 -9.13 -9.87 -6.09
N ILE A 55 -8.29 -10.86 -5.77
CA ILE A 55 -6.96 -11.01 -6.38
C ILE A 55 -6.90 -12.28 -7.25
N ASP A 56 -6.41 -12.13 -8.47
CA ASP A 56 -6.22 -13.22 -9.42
C ASP A 56 -4.74 -13.39 -9.77
N TYR A 57 -4.18 -14.53 -9.35
CA TYR A 57 -2.78 -14.90 -9.56
C TYR A 57 -2.53 -15.70 -10.84
N ARG A 58 -3.56 -16.06 -11.62
CA ARG A 58 -3.40 -16.98 -12.78
C ARG A 58 -2.39 -16.49 -13.81
N GLY A 59 -2.32 -15.18 -14.03
CA GLY A 59 -1.32 -14.57 -14.94
C GLY A 59 0.09 -14.71 -14.38
N TYR A 60 0.28 -14.30 -13.13
CA TYR A 60 1.54 -14.43 -12.41
C TYR A 60 2.05 -15.88 -12.32
N GLU A 61 1.19 -16.86 -12.05
CA GLU A 61 1.58 -18.28 -11.98
C GLU A 61 2.12 -18.81 -13.32
N GLN A 62 1.72 -18.21 -14.44
CA GLN A 62 2.17 -18.60 -15.79
C GLN A 62 3.45 -17.87 -16.22
N SER A 63 3.59 -16.59 -15.88
CA SER A 63 4.68 -15.75 -16.37
C SER A 63 5.81 -15.53 -15.36
N GLY A 64 5.52 -15.66 -14.06
CA GLY A 64 6.38 -15.19 -12.97
C GLY A 64 6.47 -13.65 -12.87
N ASN A 65 5.65 -12.90 -13.61
CA ASN A 65 5.64 -11.43 -13.56
C ASN A 65 4.52 -10.94 -12.65
N VAL A 66 4.89 -10.15 -11.63
CA VAL A 66 3.97 -9.57 -10.64
C VAL A 66 2.96 -8.61 -11.27
N GLU A 67 3.29 -7.99 -12.41
CA GLU A 67 2.39 -7.12 -13.16
C GLU A 67 1.23 -7.88 -13.82
N ASP A 68 1.32 -9.21 -13.92
CA ASP A 68 0.24 -10.04 -14.44
C ASP A 68 -0.80 -10.43 -13.37
N ILE A 69 -0.65 -9.91 -12.14
CA ILE A 69 -1.66 -10.02 -11.07
C ILE A 69 -2.78 -9.06 -11.37
N LYS A 70 -4.02 -9.55 -11.32
CA LYS A 70 -5.21 -8.72 -11.54
C LYS A 70 -5.94 -8.48 -10.23
N LEU A 71 -6.31 -7.22 -10.01
CA LEU A 71 -7.20 -6.80 -8.93
C LEU A 71 -8.55 -6.48 -9.53
N THR A 72 -9.60 -7.10 -9.01
CA THR A 72 -10.97 -6.90 -9.49
C THR A 72 -11.79 -6.21 -8.42
N PRO A 73 -12.37 -5.03 -8.69
CA PRO A 73 -13.23 -4.34 -7.74
C PRO A 73 -14.40 -5.21 -7.30
N THR A 74 -14.76 -5.11 -6.03
CA THR A 74 -16.00 -5.68 -5.52
C THR A 74 -16.99 -4.58 -5.21
N ARG A 75 -18.20 -4.96 -4.80
CA ARG A 75 -19.19 -4.02 -4.28
C ARG A 75 -18.65 -3.18 -3.10
N GLU A 76 -17.80 -3.76 -2.25
CA GLU A 76 -17.23 -3.00 -1.13
C GLU A 76 -16.15 -2.02 -1.60
N THR A 77 -15.45 -2.34 -2.69
CA THR A 77 -14.58 -1.38 -3.38
C THR A 77 -15.38 -0.19 -3.86
N GLU A 78 -16.52 -0.41 -4.53
CA GLU A 78 -17.41 0.66 -5.00
C GLU A 78 -17.88 1.55 -3.85
N HIS A 79 -18.39 0.96 -2.76
CA HIS A 79 -18.80 1.72 -1.58
C HIS A 79 -17.63 2.53 -0.97
N THR A 80 -16.41 1.98 -0.98
CA THR A 80 -15.20 2.68 -0.51
C THR A 80 -14.91 3.89 -1.39
N MET A 81 -15.01 3.76 -2.71
CA MET A 81 -14.80 4.87 -3.64
C MET A 81 -15.87 5.95 -3.50
N GLU A 82 -17.15 5.56 -3.36
CA GLU A 82 -18.26 6.49 -3.14
C GLU A 82 -18.05 7.31 -1.86
N ARG A 83 -17.69 6.66 -0.75
CA ARG A 83 -17.40 7.36 0.52
C ARG A 83 -16.20 8.30 0.39
N TRP A 84 -15.13 7.86 -0.27
CA TRP A 84 -13.95 8.71 -0.47
C TRP A 84 -14.29 9.93 -1.34
N LYS A 85 -15.04 9.74 -2.42
CA LYS A 85 -15.49 10.81 -3.29
C LYS A 85 -16.33 11.83 -2.53
N ALA A 86 -17.33 11.38 -1.77
CA ALA A 86 -18.17 12.26 -0.94
C ALA A 86 -17.34 13.04 0.11
N VAL A 87 -16.37 12.38 0.76
CA VAL A 87 -15.44 13.02 1.70
C VAL A 87 -14.58 14.07 1.00
N SER A 88 -14.07 13.79 -0.21
CA SER A 88 -13.23 14.73 -0.97
C SER A 88 -14.01 15.96 -1.44
N GLU A 89 -15.30 15.81 -1.76
CA GLU A 89 -16.19 16.90 -2.14
C GLU A 89 -16.50 17.79 -0.93
N ALA A 90 -16.76 17.19 0.24
CA ALA A 90 -17.02 17.92 1.48
C ALA A 90 -15.76 18.61 2.04
N PHE A 91 -14.58 18.03 1.82
CA PHE A 91 -13.30 18.50 2.34
C PHE A 91 -12.26 18.60 1.23
N PRO A 92 -12.17 19.73 0.52
CA PRO A 92 -11.32 19.88 -0.66
C PRO A 92 -9.81 19.68 -0.46
N SER A 93 -9.34 19.63 0.80
CA SER A 93 -7.96 19.25 1.13
C SER A 93 -7.70 17.78 0.86
N ILE A 94 -8.70 16.91 1.02
CA ILE A 94 -8.60 15.48 0.72
C ILE A 94 -8.89 15.30 -0.76
N LYS A 95 -7.98 14.66 -1.50
CA LYS A 95 -8.15 14.41 -2.95
C LYS A 95 -8.67 13.01 -3.21
N PHE A 96 -9.63 12.91 -4.14
CA PHE A 96 -10.07 11.64 -4.72
C PHE A 96 -9.27 11.34 -5.99
N PRO A 97 -8.74 10.11 -6.16
CA PRO A 97 -7.89 9.76 -7.29
C PRO A 97 -8.69 9.32 -8.51
N GLU A 98 -9.37 10.27 -9.17
CA GLU A 98 -10.26 9.95 -10.29
C GLU A 98 -9.51 9.30 -11.46
N GLU A 99 -8.32 9.81 -11.81
CA GLU A 99 -7.51 9.30 -12.94
C GLU A 99 -7.11 7.84 -12.73
N GLU A 100 -6.60 7.50 -11.55
CA GLU A 100 -6.12 6.14 -11.27
C GLU A 100 -7.26 5.12 -11.12
N VAL A 101 -8.44 5.58 -10.68
CA VAL A 101 -9.65 4.75 -10.69
C VAL A 101 -10.12 4.48 -12.13
N GLU A 102 -10.09 5.48 -13.01
CA GLU A 102 -10.44 5.33 -14.42
C GLU A 102 -9.45 4.43 -15.18
N GLU A 103 -8.17 4.50 -14.84
CA GLU A 103 -7.10 3.66 -15.42
C GLU A 103 -7.01 2.25 -14.81
N GLU A 104 -7.82 1.95 -13.78
CA GLU A 104 -7.77 0.70 -13.01
C GLU A 104 -6.39 0.43 -12.36
N ASP A 105 -5.61 1.47 -12.05
CA ASP A 105 -4.35 1.36 -11.30
C ASP A 105 -4.62 1.27 -9.79
N TRP A 106 -5.16 0.13 -9.37
CA TRP A 106 -5.60 -0.11 -8.00
C TRP A 106 -4.48 -0.06 -6.97
N VAL A 107 -3.22 -0.32 -7.38
CA VAL A 107 -2.07 -0.20 -6.50
C VAL A 107 -1.79 1.27 -6.19
N GLU A 108 -1.88 2.14 -7.19
CA GLU A 108 -1.74 3.58 -6.99
C GLU A 108 -2.96 4.17 -6.25
N VAL A 109 -4.20 3.72 -6.52
CA VAL A 109 -5.39 4.11 -5.74
C VAL A 109 -5.19 3.81 -4.25
N TYR A 110 -4.68 2.63 -3.93
CA TYR A 110 -4.33 2.25 -2.56
C TYR A 110 -3.25 3.16 -1.96
N GLN A 111 -2.21 3.47 -2.72
CA GLN A 111 -1.11 4.33 -2.26
C GLN A 111 -1.63 5.73 -1.90
N LYS A 112 -2.47 6.32 -2.75
CA LYS A 112 -3.08 7.62 -2.48
C LYS A 112 -4.03 7.61 -1.29
N LEU A 113 -4.73 6.50 -1.05
CA LEU A 113 -5.59 6.38 0.14
C LEU A 113 -4.75 6.47 1.41
N ILE A 114 -3.60 5.80 1.46
CA ILE A 114 -2.67 5.89 2.60
C ILE A 114 -2.12 7.30 2.75
N GLU A 115 -1.70 7.94 1.66
CA GLU A 115 -1.15 9.30 1.69
C GLU A 115 -2.19 10.31 2.21
N SER A 116 -3.47 10.09 1.90
CA SER A 116 -4.58 10.93 2.37
C SER A 116 -4.90 10.76 3.86
N GLU A 117 -4.39 9.73 4.56
CA GLU A 117 -4.69 9.50 5.99
C GLU A 117 -4.27 10.71 6.85
N GLY A 118 -3.15 11.34 6.51
CA GLY A 118 -2.67 12.55 7.20
C GLY A 118 -3.64 13.71 7.04
N GLU A 119 -4.09 13.99 5.82
CA GLU A 119 -5.04 15.06 5.51
C GLU A 119 -6.39 14.83 6.17
N MET A 120 -6.88 13.59 6.14
CA MET A 120 -8.07 13.14 6.86
C MET A 120 -7.96 13.38 8.37
N GLY A 121 -6.79 13.12 8.95
CA GLY A 121 -6.50 13.38 10.36
C GLY A 121 -6.49 14.87 10.71
N GLU A 122 -5.92 15.72 9.85
CA GLU A 122 -5.92 17.17 10.03
C GLU A 122 -7.34 17.75 9.95
N VAL A 123 -8.18 17.24 9.05
CA VAL A 123 -9.59 17.65 8.94
C VAL A 123 -10.34 17.35 10.24
N ILE A 124 -10.23 16.12 10.77
CA ILE A 124 -10.84 15.76 12.05
C ILE A 124 -10.35 16.66 13.18
N ARG A 125 -9.04 16.92 13.25
CA ARG A 125 -8.46 17.78 14.29
C ARG A 125 -9.00 19.21 14.20
N ALA A 126 -9.07 19.77 13.00
CA ALA A 126 -9.59 21.11 12.76
C ALA A 126 -11.08 21.22 13.11
N LEU A 127 -11.87 20.21 12.78
CA LEU A 127 -13.30 20.19 13.12
C LEU A 127 -13.51 20.04 14.62
N SER A 128 -12.77 19.13 15.27
CA SER A 128 -12.86 18.91 16.71
C SER A 128 -12.49 20.15 17.53
N ALA A 129 -11.54 20.96 17.06
CA ALA A 129 -11.16 22.21 17.71
C ALA A 129 -12.27 23.29 17.67
N ASN A 130 -13.27 23.13 16.81
CA ASN A 130 -14.39 24.06 16.65
C ASN A 130 -15.69 23.55 17.29
N LEU A 131 -15.67 22.38 17.95
CA LEU A 131 -16.84 21.83 18.63
C LEU A 131 -17.10 22.53 19.97
N PRO A 132 -18.37 22.55 20.45
CA PRO A 132 -18.72 23.03 21.78
C PRO A 132 -17.95 22.30 22.89
N GLU A 133 -17.74 22.98 24.02
CA GLU A 133 -17.05 22.40 25.18
C GLU A 133 -17.77 21.15 25.69
N GLY A 134 -17.08 20.00 25.69
CA GLY A 134 -17.62 18.70 26.05
C GLY A 134 -17.98 17.79 24.88
N GLU A 135 -17.96 18.29 23.64
CA GLU A 135 -18.05 17.49 22.40
C GLU A 135 -16.64 17.23 21.84
N ASP A 136 -16.39 16.01 21.37
CA ASP A 136 -15.13 15.58 20.78
C ASP A 136 -15.41 14.58 19.67
N ILE A 137 -14.57 14.58 18.63
CA ILE A 137 -14.55 13.59 17.55
C ILE A 137 -13.12 13.13 17.25
N MET A 138 -12.12 13.49 18.06
CA MET A 138 -10.71 13.14 17.86
C MET A 138 -10.43 11.64 17.82
N ARG A 139 -11.32 10.82 18.41
CA ARG A 139 -11.22 9.35 18.37
C ARG A 139 -11.62 8.77 17.03
N GLU A 140 -12.29 9.57 16.22
CA GLU A 140 -12.77 9.18 14.91
C GLU A 140 -11.69 9.34 13.86
N ARG A 141 -11.81 8.52 12.82
CA ARG A 141 -10.87 8.54 11.69
C ARG A 141 -11.70 8.56 10.43
N LEU A 142 -11.69 9.69 9.73
CA LEU A 142 -12.25 9.78 8.37
C LEU A 142 -11.72 8.65 7.48
N TYR A 143 -10.46 8.24 7.64
CA TYR A 143 -9.88 7.07 6.99
C TYR A 143 -10.67 5.78 7.26
N LEU A 144 -11.07 5.50 8.51
CA LEU A 144 -11.86 4.30 8.84
C LEU A 144 -13.29 4.39 8.33
N TYR A 145 -13.86 5.59 8.27
CA TYR A 145 -15.15 5.79 7.62
C TYR A 145 -15.04 5.54 6.10
N VAL A 146 -14.06 6.13 5.42
CA VAL A 146 -13.83 5.91 3.99
C VAL A 146 -13.62 4.43 3.70
N ARG A 147 -12.69 3.80 4.41
CA ARG A 147 -12.35 2.38 4.22
C ARG A 147 -13.51 1.46 4.58
N ASP A 148 -13.99 1.51 5.83
CA ASP A 148 -14.88 0.47 6.38
C ASP A 148 -16.34 0.90 6.50
N GLY A 149 -16.68 2.16 6.24
CA GLY A 149 -17.98 2.74 6.56
C GLY A 149 -18.22 2.89 8.07
N ALA A 150 -17.17 2.82 8.89
CA ALA A 150 -17.31 2.82 10.34
C ALA A 150 -17.72 4.20 10.89
N ILE A 151 -18.80 4.23 11.66
CA ILE A 151 -19.29 5.37 12.43
C ILE A 151 -19.45 4.89 13.87
N ARG A 152 -18.75 5.49 14.83
CA ARG A 152 -18.69 4.98 16.22
C ARG A 152 -19.38 5.91 17.22
N GLU A 153 -19.34 7.22 16.97
CA GLU A 153 -19.90 8.23 17.85
C GLU A 153 -20.98 9.07 17.13
N ASP A 154 -22.07 9.39 17.84
CA ASP A 154 -23.20 10.14 17.31
C ASP A 154 -22.79 11.54 16.79
N ASN A 155 -21.80 12.16 17.41
CA ASN A 155 -21.28 13.47 16.98
C ASN A 155 -20.60 13.40 15.60
N PHE A 156 -19.95 12.28 15.29
CA PHE A 156 -19.33 12.07 13.99
C PHE A 156 -20.38 11.76 12.93
N GLU A 157 -21.39 10.95 13.25
CA GLU A 157 -22.54 10.76 12.37
C GLU A 157 -23.21 12.09 12.02
N LYS A 158 -23.47 12.92 13.05
CA LYS A 158 -24.05 14.25 12.88
C LYS A 158 -23.19 15.15 11.99
N LEU A 159 -21.87 15.16 12.18
CA LEU A 159 -20.95 15.88 11.32
C LEU A 159 -21.07 15.42 9.86
N LEU A 160 -21.07 14.11 9.61
CA LEU A 160 -21.17 13.57 8.24
C LEU A 160 -22.50 14.00 7.58
N LYS A 161 -23.61 14.00 8.33
CA LYS A 161 -24.91 14.53 7.86
C LYS A 161 -24.89 16.02 7.58
N GLU A 162 -24.33 16.83 8.49
CA GLU A 162 -24.19 18.28 8.31
C GLU A 162 -23.35 18.65 7.10
N LYS A 163 -22.38 17.79 6.74
CA LYS A 163 -21.54 17.94 5.55
C LYS A 163 -22.14 17.32 4.29
N GLY A 164 -23.31 16.68 4.38
CA GLY A 164 -23.98 16.03 3.26
C GLY A 164 -23.23 14.79 2.73
N ILE A 165 -22.38 14.19 3.56
CA ILE A 165 -21.62 12.98 3.22
C ILE A 165 -22.53 11.73 3.36
N ILE A 166 -23.45 11.77 4.32
CA ILE A 166 -24.49 10.75 4.54
C ILE A 166 -25.85 11.42 4.76
N GLU A 167 -26.94 10.64 4.62
CA GLU A 167 -28.32 11.07 4.87
C GLU A 167 -28.71 11.06 6.36
#